data_AF-A0A538K0P5-F1
#
_entry.id   AF-A0A538K0P5-F1
#
_cell.length_a   1.000
_cell.length_b   1.000
_cell.length_c   1.000
_cell.angle_alpha   90.00
_cell.angle_beta   90.00
_cell.angle_gamma   90.00
#
_symmetry.space_group_name_H-M   'P 1'
#
loop_
_entity.id
_entity.type
_entity.pdbx_description
1 polymer ?
#
loop_
_entity_poly.entity_id
_entity_poly.type
_entity_poly.pdbx_seq_one_letter_code
_entity_poly.pdbx_strand_id
1 'polypeptide(L)' 'MALEEGVALEVNGLPDRLDLSGEHVRDALRAGVSIVCSTDAHSVRGLANMTLSVATARRGWAAAADVLNARPLEEILAPR' A
#
# COMPACT_ATOMS: atom_id res chain seq x y z
N MET A 1 -8.50 -9.23 -12.38
CA MET A 1 -7.79 -10.21 -11.52
C MET A 1 -7.64 -9.73 -10.09
N ALA A 2 -6.86 -8.68 -9.78
CA ALA A 2 -6.61 -8.30 -8.37
C ALA A 2 -7.90 -8.08 -7.55
N LEU A 3 -8.86 -7.32 -8.09
CA LEU A 3 -10.18 -7.16 -7.47
C LEU A 3 -10.93 -8.49 -7.31
N GLU A 4 -10.99 -9.29 -8.37
CA GLU A 4 -11.74 -10.55 -8.44
C GLU A 4 -11.21 -11.58 -7.44
N GLU A 5 -9.91 -11.57 -7.18
CA GLU A 5 -9.21 -12.50 -6.30
C GLU A 5 -8.98 -11.93 -4.88
N GLY A 6 -9.46 -10.71 -4.59
CA GLY A 6 -9.24 -10.06 -3.29
C GLY A 6 -7.76 -9.78 -2.98
N VAL A 7 -6.96 -9.51 -4.00
CA VAL A 7 -5.51 -9.23 -3.90
C VAL A 7 -5.28 -7.72 -3.85
N ALA A 8 -4.57 -7.26 -2.83
CA ALA A 8 -4.15 -5.86 -2.71
C ALA A 8 -2.89 -5.56 -3.54
N LEU A 9 -2.72 -4.31 -3.94
CA LEU A 9 -1.53 -3.84 -4.67
C LEU A 9 -0.54 -3.12 -3.74
N GLU A 10 0.76 -3.29 -4.02
CA GLU A 10 1.82 -2.68 -3.21
C GLU A 10 2.08 -1.21 -3.60
N VAL A 11 2.27 -0.37 -2.58
CA VAL A 11 2.87 0.96 -2.67
C VAL A 11 4.21 0.91 -1.94
N ASN A 12 5.28 0.72 -2.68
CA ASN A 12 6.64 0.55 -2.21
C ASN A 12 7.31 1.90 -1.96
N GLY A 13 7.76 2.11 -0.73
CA GLY A 13 8.40 3.34 -0.27
C GLY A 13 9.89 3.45 -0.60
N LEU A 14 10.51 2.45 -1.24
CA LEU A 14 11.92 2.52 -1.62
C LEU A 14 12.13 3.70 -2.59
N PRO A 15 13.02 4.67 -2.28
CA PRO A 15 13.17 5.90 -3.09
C PRO A 15 13.46 5.67 -4.57
N ASP A 16 14.24 4.62 -4.88
CA ASP A 16 14.62 4.28 -6.25
C ASP A 16 13.50 3.60 -7.03
N ARG A 17 12.42 3.17 -6.36
CA ARG A 17 11.23 2.55 -6.96
C ARG A 17 10.03 3.48 -6.97
N LEU A 18 9.55 3.85 -5.77
CA LEU A 18 8.31 4.61 -5.57
C LEU A 18 7.15 4.12 -6.46
N ASP A 19 6.87 2.83 -6.36
CA ASP A 19 5.91 2.09 -7.17
C ASP A 19 4.90 1.37 -6.27
N LEU A 20 3.58 1.55 -6.39
CA LEU A 20 2.87 2.32 -7.41
C LEU A 20 3.06 3.85 -7.31
N SER A 21 2.97 4.50 -8.47
CA SER A 21 2.83 5.96 -8.54
C SER A 21 1.50 6.40 -7.92
N GLY A 22 1.39 7.64 -7.43
CA GLY A 22 0.15 8.17 -6.86
C GLY A 22 -1.04 8.17 -7.85
N GLU A 23 -0.79 8.29 -9.15
CA GLU A 23 -1.83 8.15 -10.18
C GLU A 23 -2.35 6.71 -10.24
N HIS A 24 -1.44 5.74 -10.29
CA HIS A 24 -1.81 4.32 -10.29
C HIS A 24 -2.48 3.88 -8.99
N VAL A 25 -2.08 4.46 -7.84
CA VAL A 25 -2.82 4.29 -6.58
C VAL A 25 -4.26 4.75 -6.76
N ARG A 26 -4.48 5.97 -7.30
CA ARG A 26 -5.83 6.51 -7.48
C ARG A 26 -6.67 5.62 -8.41
N ASP A 27 -6.08 5.08 -9.45
CA ASP A 27 -6.77 4.17 -10.37
C ASP A 27 -7.08 2.81 -9.73
N ALA A 28 -6.17 2.26 -8.92
CA ALA A 28 -6.43 1.05 -8.14
C ALA A 28 -7.62 1.24 -7.19
N LEU A 29 -7.68 2.37 -6.47
CA LEU A 29 -8.79 2.69 -5.57
C LEU A 29 -10.12 2.85 -6.32
N ARG A 30 -10.10 3.53 -7.48
CA ARG A 30 -11.29 3.64 -8.36
C ARG A 30 -11.78 2.29 -8.85
N ALA A 31 -10.85 1.35 -9.07
CA ALA A 31 -11.17 -0.02 -9.42
C ALA A 31 -11.62 -0.87 -8.22
N GLY A 32 -11.68 -0.31 -7.00
CA GLY A 32 -12.09 -1.02 -5.79
C GLY A 32 -11.01 -1.92 -5.19
N VAL A 33 -9.76 -1.77 -5.62
CA VAL A 33 -8.64 -2.59 -5.14
C VAL A 33 -7.98 -1.92 -3.94
N SER A 34 -7.86 -2.64 -2.83
CA SER A 34 -7.12 -2.17 -1.64
C SER A 34 -5.62 -2.12 -1.91
N ILE A 35 -4.89 -1.34 -1.12
CA ILE A 35 -3.44 -1.21 -1.22
C ILE A 35 -2.72 -1.63 0.06
N VAL A 36 -1.43 -1.94 -0.06
CA VAL A 36 -0.52 -2.19 1.07
C VAL A 36 0.71 -1.29 0.94
N CYS A 37 1.09 -0.62 2.02
CA CYS A 37 2.27 0.20 2.11
C CYS A 37 3.47 -0.64 2.59
N SER A 38 4.60 -0.56 1.89
CA SER A 38 5.83 -1.27 2.23
C SER A 38 7.07 -0.39 2.07
N THR A 39 8.23 -0.91 2.48
CA THR A 39 9.51 -0.17 2.44
C THR A 39 10.63 -0.87 1.67
N ASP A 40 10.44 -2.15 1.33
CA ASP A 40 11.47 -3.01 0.73
C ASP A 40 12.80 -2.97 1.50
N ALA A 41 12.70 -2.91 2.83
CA ALA A 41 13.84 -2.65 3.69
C ALA A 41 14.79 -3.85 3.76
N HIS A 42 16.02 -3.65 3.28
CA HIS A 42 17.15 -4.58 3.45
C HIS A 42 18.08 -4.18 4.62
N SER A 43 17.66 -3.19 5.42
CA SER A 43 18.33 -2.73 6.64
C SER A 43 17.33 -2.04 7.56
N VAL A 44 17.66 -1.92 8.85
CA VAL A 44 16.81 -1.20 9.83
C VAL A 44 16.55 0.25 9.40
N ARG A 45 17.55 0.93 8.84
CA ARG A 45 17.40 2.29 8.31
C ARG A 45 16.35 2.37 7.20
N GLY A 46 16.25 1.33 6.38
CA GLY A 46 15.27 1.25 5.28
C GLY A 46 13.82 1.30 5.76
N LEU A 47 13.53 0.93 7.01
CA LEU A 47 12.17 1.00 7.57
C LEU A 47 11.62 2.44 7.61
N ALA A 48 12.49 3.46 7.65
CA ALA A 48 12.08 4.87 7.62
C ALA A 48 11.39 5.28 6.31
N ASN A 49 11.59 4.51 5.24
CA ASN A 49 10.96 4.73 3.93
C ASN A 49 9.43 4.58 3.96
N MET A 50 8.84 4.07 5.04
CA MET A 50 7.38 3.96 5.19
C MET A 50 6.70 5.32 5.00
N THR A 51 7.37 6.40 5.40
CA THR A 51 6.89 7.78 5.19
C THR A 51 6.67 8.08 3.70
N LEU A 52 7.54 7.59 2.81
CA LEU A 52 7.45 7.81 1.37
C LEU A 52 6.32 7.00 0.74
N SER A 53 6.16 5.74 1.19
CA SER A 53 5.03 4.90 0.77
C SER A 53 3.69 5.54 1.16
N VAL A 54 3.53 5.94 2.42
CA VAL A 54 2.31 6.62 2.90
C VAL A 54 2.09 7.95 2.19
N ALA A 55 3.13 8.74 1.94
CA ALA A 55 3.00 9.99 1.19
C ALA A 55 2.53 9.74 -0.25
N THR A 56 3.03 8.69 -0.90
CA THR A 56 2.62 8.29 -2.25
C THR A 56 1.17 7.80 -2.27
N ALA A 57 0.76 6.99 -1.28
CA ALA A 57 -0.63 6.57 -1.12
C ALA A 57 -1.58 7.76 -0.94
N ARG A 58 -1.21 8.73 -0.07
CA ARG A 58 -1.99 9.97 0.14
C ARG A 58 -2.08 10.83 -1.12
N ARG A 59 -1.02 10.89 -1.93
CA ARG A 59 -1.05 11.56 -3.24
C ARG A 59 -2.05 10.94 -4.20
N GLY A 60 -2.28 9.63 -4.10
CA GLY A 60 -3.35 8.90 -4.79
C GLY A 60 -4.72 8.96 -4.12
N TRP A 61 -4.86 9.77 -3.05
CA TRP A 61 -6.09 9.98 -2.28
C TRP A 61 -6.54 8.78 -1.45
N ALA A 62 -5.64 7.86 -1.12
CA ALA A 62 -5.94 6.77 -0.20
C ALA A 62 -6.34 7.30 1.18
N ALA A 63 -7.46 6.79 1.70
CA ALA A 63 -7.84 6.88 3.09
C ALA A 63 -7.35 5.66 3.88
N ALA A 64 -7.41 5.70 5.21
CA ALA A 64 -7.00 4.58 6.05
C ALA A 64 -7.78 3.28 5.74
N ALA A 65 -9.07 3.39 5.39
CA ALA A 65 -9.90 2.23 5.03
C ALA A 65 -9.44 1.51 3.76
N ASP A 66 -8.69 2.20 2.89
CA ASP A 66 -8.18 1.65 1.64
C ASP A 66 -6.86 0.87 1.82
N VAL A 67 -6.19 1.06 2.98
CA VAL A 67 -4.84 0.56 3.25
C VAL A 67 -4.89 -0.61 4.23
N LEU A 68 -4.43 -1.79 3.79
CA LEU A 68 -4.44 -2.99 4.64
C LEU A 68 -3.65 -2.81 5.94
N ASN A 69 -2.51 -2.11 5.92
CA ASN A 69 -1.68 -1.88 7.11
C ASN A 69 -2.40 -1.13 8.25
N ALA A 70 -3.51 -0.44 7.95
CA ALA A 70 -4.26 0.32 8.95
C ALA A 70 -5.37 -0.50 9.64
N ARG A 71 -5.59 -1.74 9.19
CA ARG A 71 -6.57 -2.64 9.80
C ARG A 71 -6.05 -3.22 11.13
N PRO A 72 -6.96 -3.65 12.03
CA PRO A 72 -6.57 -4.41 13.21
C PRO A 72 -5.80 -5.68 12.85
N LEU A 73 -4.84 -6.06 13.70
CA LEU A 73 -3.96 -7.21 13.44
C LEU A 73 -4.76 -8.52 13.28
N GLU A 74 -5.79 -8.70 14.09
CA GLU A 74 -6.69 -9.85 14.04
C GLU A 74 -7.41 -10.00 12.70
N GLU A 75 -7.74 -8.89 12.03
CA GLU A 75 -8.35 -8.91 10.70
C GLU A 75 -7.34 -9.33 9.63
N ILE A 76 -6.10 -8.87 9.74
CA ILE A 76 -5.01 -9.25 8.81
C ILE A 76 -4.63 -10.71 8.94
N LEU A 77 -4.69 -11.28 10.15
CA LEU A 77 -4.37 -12.67 10.41
C LEU A 77 -5.55 -13.62 10.20
N ALA A 78 -6.76 -13.10 9.97
CA ALA A 78 -7.92 -13.93 9.73
C ALA A 78 -7.72 -14.77 8.45
N PRO A 79 -8.13 -16.06 8.46
CA PRO A 79 -8.10 -16.87 7.26
C PRO A 79 -8.99 -16.24 6.18
N ARG A 80 -8.51 -16.29 4.93
CA ARG A 80 -9.29 -15.90 3.75
C ARG A 80 -10.33 -16.95 3.39
#